data_AF-A0A0N4WST6-F1
#
_entry.id   AF-A0A0N4WST6-F1
#
_cell.length_a   1.000
_cell.length_b   1.000
_cell.length_c   1.000
_cell.angle_alpha   90.00
_cell.angle_beta   90.00
_cell.angle_gamma   90.00
#
_symmetry.space_group_name_H-M   'P 1'
#
loop_
_entity.id
_entity.type
_entity.pdbx_description
1 polymer ?
#
loop_
_entity_poly.entity_id
_entity_poly.type
_entity_poly.pdbx_seq_one_letter_code
_entity_poly.pdbx_strand_id
1 'polypeptide(L)'
;MSHAPFVFHPVNQAFQIVTVLSRLAARRYEEALVSQGAVPVLLEMLTVTDNLHSDYCRRIRYKAAVCIGTLAATGVGLKALYVNQAFAILTHVLEMESSPANPLNMICTNIRNRLESKYQIESAV
;
A
#
# COMPACT_ATOMS: atom_id res chain seq x y z
N MET A 1 -1.25 25.11 -8.28
CA MET A 1 -1.14 24.63 -6.89
C MET A 1 -0.18 23.46 -6.89
N SER A 2 1.08 23.72 -6.55
CA SER A 2 2.15 22.74 -6.59
C SER A 2 2.05 21.84 -5.35
N HIS A 3 1.73 20.56 -5.56
CA HIS A 3 1.92 19.54 -4.53
C HIS A 3 3.43 19.41 -4.30
N ALA A 4 3.91 19.93 -3.17
CA ALA A 4 5.25 19.62 -2.71
C ALA A 4 5.32 18.10 -2.42
N PRO A 5 6.36 17.39 -2.86
CA PRO A 5 6.53 15.99 -2.50
C PRO A 5 6.71 15.93 -0.98
N PHE A 6 5.94 15.09 -0.31
CA PHE A 6 6.17 14.74 1.09
C PHE A 6 7.53 14.03 1.16
N VAL A 7 8.59 14.78 1.43
CA VAL A 7 9.92 14.22 1.68
C VAL A 7 9.88 13.60 3.07
N PHE A 8 9.62 12.29 3.13
CA PHE A 8 9.71 11.52 4.36
C PHE A 8 11.17 11.48 4.84
N HIS A 9 11.47 12.29 5.86
CA HIS A 9 12.68 12.19 6.67
C HIS A 9 12.69 10.88 7.49
N PRO A 10 13.85 10.50 8.04
CA PRO A 10 14.59 9.28 7.73
C PRO A 10 13.75 7.99 7.75
N VAL A 11 14.14 7.04 6.89
CA VAL A 11 13.66 5.66 6.75
C VAL A 11 13.25 4.98 8.09
N ASN A 12 13.90 5.31 9.20
CA ASN A 12 13.53 4.85 10.55
C ASN A 12 12.13 5.24 11.05
N GLN A 13 11.65 6.45 10.71
CA GLN A 13 10.32 6.93 11.11
C GLN A 13 9.21 6.23 10.30
N ALA A 14 9.46 6.00 9.00
CA ALA A 14 8.57 5.26 8.11
C ALA A 14 8.22 3.87 8.63
N PHE A 15 9.20 3.14 9.16
CA PHE A 15 8.96 1.79 9.70
C PHE A 15 8.11 1.77 10.98
N GLN A 16 8.28 2.75 11.86
CA GLN A 16 7.47 2.87 13.06
C GLN A 16 6.01 3.17 12.71
N ILE A 17 5.80 4.10 11.78
CA ILE A 17 4.47 4.47 11.28
C ILE A 17 3.78 3.25 10.67
N VAL A 18 4.41 2.57 9.70
CA VAL A 18 3.79 1.40 9.06
C VAL A 18 3.49 0.27 10.06
N THR A 19 4.31 0.14 11.10
CA THR A 19 4.09 -0.84 12.17
C THR A 19 2.85 -0.49 13.01
N VAL A 20 2.66 0.77 13.36
CA VAL A 20 1.46 1.23 14.09
C VAL A 20 0.21 1.03 13.24
N LEU A 21 0.24 1.47 11.98
CA LEU A 21 -0.89 1.31 11.06
C LEU A 21 -1.26 -0.16 10.86
N SER A 22 -0.26 -1.04 10.69
CA SER A 22 -0.49 -2.49 10.56
C SER A 22 -1.20 -3.08 11.79
N ARG A 23 -0.83 -2.64 13.00
CA ARG A 23 -1.48 -3.11 14.24
C ARG A 23 -2.91 -2.62 14.36
N LEU A 24 -3.19 -1.39 13.93
CA LEU A 24 -4.55 -0.86 13.93
C LEU A 24 -5.44 -1.61 12.92
N ALA A 25 -4.92 -1.88 11.71
CA ALA A 25 -5.63 -2.65 10.70
C ALA A 25 -5.95 -4.08 11.19
N ALA A 26 -4.99 -4.75 11.83
CA ALA A 26 -5.20 -6.07 12.42
C ALA A 26 -6.27 -6.09 13.53
N ARG A 27 -6.51 -4.95 14.18
CA ARG A 27 -7.54 -4.77 15.22
C ARG A 27 -8.89 -4.27 14.67
N ARG A 28 -9.09 -4.33 13.35
CA ARG A 28 -10.31 -3.91 12.67
C ARG A 28 -10.64 -2.42 12.78
N TYR A 29 -9.61 -1.57 12.85
CA TYR A 29 -9.77 -0.11 12.81
C TYR A 29 -9.70 0.45 11.38
N GLU A 30 -10.15 -0.30 10.37
CA GLU A 30 -10.09 0.12 8.95
C GLU A 30 -10.76 1.48 8.69
N GLU A 31 -11.93 1.74 9.25
CA GLU A 31 -12.65 3.00 9.04
C GLU A 31 -11.89 4.20 9.60
N ALA A 32 -11.31 4.05 10.80
CA ALA A 32 -10.49 5.08 11.41
C ALA A 32 -9.18 5.31 10.62
N LEU A 33 -8.56 4.24 10.13
CA LEU A 33 -7.36 4.37 9.28
C LEU A 33 -7.66 5.10 7.98
N VAL A 34 -8.78 4.78 7.33
CA VAL A 34 -9.21 5.43 6.09
C VAL A 34 -9.55 6.91 6.34
N SER A 35 -10.30 7.22 7.41
CA SER A 35 -10.70 8.60 7.71
C SER A 35 -9.52 9.50 8.10
N GLN A 36 -8.47 8.93 8.70
CA GLN A 36 -7.24 9.63 9.07
C GLN A 36 -6.22 9.74 7.92
N GLY A 37 -6.58 9.33 6.69
CA GLY A 37 -5.69 9.46 5.54
C GLY A 37 -4.50 8.49 5.54
N ALA A 38 -4.62 7.32 6.17
CA ALA A 38 -3.52 6.34 6.22
C ALA A 38 -3.24 5.69 4.85
N VAL A 39 -4.21 5.65 3.94
CA VAL A 39 -4.09 4.95 2.65
C VAL A 39 -3.01 5.56 1.74
N PRO A 40 -2.99 6.88 1.47
CA PRO A 40 -1.87 7.52 0.75
C PRO A 40 -0.50 7.20 1.35
N VAL A 41 -0.37 7.33 2.67
CA VAL A 41 0.89 7.06 3.37
C VAL A 41 1.33 5.61 3.16
N LEU A 42 0.43 4.64 3.29
CA LEU A 42 0.75 3.24 3.06
C LEU A 42 1.19 2.96 1.61
N LEU A 43 0.58 3.65 0.63
CA LEU A 43 0.96 3.52 -0.78
C LEU A 43 2.33 4.14 -1.06
N GLU A 44 2.68 5.27 -0.45
CA GLU A 44 4.04 5.83 -0.50
C GLU A 44 5.07 4.89 0.13
N MET A 45 4.73 4.29 1.29
CA MET A 45 5.60 3.31 1.95
C MET A 45 5.81 2.04 1.11
N LEU A 46 4.88 1.73 0.20
CA LEU A 46 4.98 0.60 -0.71
C LEU A 46 6.00 0.83 -1.84
N THR A 47 6.31 2.09 -2.17
CA THR A 47 7.24 2.46 -3.25
C THR A 47 8.62 2.89 -2.75
N VAL A 48 8.86 2.88 -1.43
CA VAL A 48 10.13 3.34 -0.85
C VAL A 48 11.30 2.50 -1.35
N THR A 49 12.31 3.17 -1.89
CA THR A 49 13.56 2.58 -2.35
C THR A 49 14.75 3.41 -1.87
N ASP A 50 15.80 2.73 -1.43
CA ASP A 50 17.07 3.32 -1.02
C ASP A 50 18.16 2.27 -1.25
N ASN A 51 19.19 2.63 -2.04
CA ASN A 51 20.26 1.70 -2.40
C ASN A 51 21.18 1.36 -1.21
N LEU A 52 21.35 2.28 -0.26
CA LEU A 52 22.15 2.10 0.95
C LEU A 52 21.38 1.31 2.02
N HIS A 53 20.05 1.37 1.99
CA HIS A 53 19.16 0.75 2.97
C HIS A 53 18.14 -0.24 2.35
N SER A 54 18.56 -0.98 1.32
CA SER A 54 17.68 -1.83 0.49
C SER A 54 16.91 -2.89 1.30
N ASP A 55 17.56 -3.57 2.25
CA ASP A 55 16.91 -4.54 3.15
C ASP A 55 15.86 -3.89 4.04
N TYR A 56 16.12 -2.65 4.49
CA TYR A 56 15.20 -1.91 5.31
C TYR A 56 13.96 -1.48 4.51
N CYS A 57 14.17 -0.92 3.31
CA CYS A 57 13.10 -0.58 2.38
C CYS A 57 12.25 -1.80 2.04
N ARG A 58 12.87 -2.98 1.80
CA ARG A 58 12.14 -4.23 1.59
C ARG A 58 11.21 -4.58 2.76
N ARG A 59 11.67 -4.38 4.00
CA ARG A 59 10.84 -4.61 5.20
C ARG A 59 9.68 -3.60 5.34
N ILE A 60 9.92 -2.32 5.03
CA ILE A 60 8.85 -1.31 4.99
C ILE A 60 7.79 -1.71 3.97
N ARG A 61 8.20 -1.97 2.71
CA ARG A 61 7.31 -2.32 1.61
C ARG A 61 6.47 -3.55 1.93
N TYR A 62 7.09 -4.59 2.48
CA TYR A 62 6.37 -5.79 2.93
C TYR A 62 5.32 -5.49 4.00
N LYS A 63 5.66 -4.71 5.04
CA LYS A 63 4.69 -4.32 6.08
C LYS A 63 3.54 -3.47 5.52
N ALA A 64 3.86 -2.53 4.63
CA ALA A 64 2.86 -1.71 3.96
C ALA A 64 1.89 -2.59 3.15
N ALA A 65 2.42 -3.53 2.37
CA ALA A 65 1.62 -4.48 1.60
C ALA A 65 0.70 -5.33 2.48
N VAL A 66 1.18 -5.85 3.61
CA VAL A 66 0.35 -6.60 4.57
C VAL A 66 -0.78 -5.74 5.15
N CYS A 67 -0.48 -4.48 5.51
CA CYS A 67 -1.48 -3.55 6.01
C CYS A 67 -2.53 -3.23 4.94
N ILE A 68 -2.10 -2.93 3.72
CA ILE A 68 -2.97 -2.68 2.56
C ILE A 68 -3.81 -3.92 2.25
N GLY A 69 -3.23 -5.12 2.31
CA GLY A 69 -3.94 -6.38 2.10
C GLY A 69 -5.06 -6.59 3.11
N THR A 70 -4.82 -6.20 4.37
CA THR A 70 -5.85 -6.22 5.43
C THR A 70 -6.97 -5.23 5.13
N LEU A 71 -6.66 -4.01 4.70
CA LEU A 71 -7.66 -3.01 4.29
C LEU A 71 -8.46 -3.48 3.06
N ALA A 72 -7.79 -4.05 2.06
CA ALA A 72 -8.39 -4.57 0.83
C ALA A 72 -9.32 -5.78 1.06
N ALA A 73 -9.23 -6.44 2.21
CA ALA A 73 -10.18 -7.47 2.61
C ALA A 73 -11.54 -6.90 3.05
N THR A 74 -11.66 -5.58 3.20
CA THR A 74 -12.88 -4.88 3.64
C THR A 74 -13.47 -4.05 2.50
N GLY A 75 -14.78 -3.81 2.52
CA GLY A 75 -15.45 -2.98 1.51
C GLY A 75 -14.99 -1.52 1.55
N VAL A 76 -14.88 -0.94 2.75
CA VAL A 76 -14.44 0.45 2.96
C VAL A 76 -12.98 0.63 2.55
N GLY A 77 -12.10 -0.28 2.98
CA GLY A 77 -10.68 -0.21 2.64
C GLY A 77 -10.42 -0.42 1.14
N LEU A 78 -11.11 -1.37 0.49
CA LEU A 78 -10.97 -1.58 -0.94
C LEU A 78 -11.46 -0.37 -1.76
N LYS A 79 -12.56 0.27 -1.35
CA LYS A 79 -13.02 1.54 -1.95
C LYS A 79 -12.00 2.66 -1.77
N ALA A 80 -11.44 2.80 -0.58
CA ALA A 80 -10.43 3.81 -0.30
C ALA A 80 -9.17 3.61 -1.17
N LEU A 81 -8.73 2.37 -1.37
CA LEU A 81 -7.62 2.05 -2.26
C LEU A 81 -7.91 2.45 -3.71
N TYR A 82 -9.12 2.17 -4.20
CA TYR A 82 -9.55 2.59 -5.54
C TYR A 82 -9.51 4.11 -5.72
N VAL A 83 -10.10 4.87 -4.78
CA VAL A 83 -10.12 6.34 -4.83
C VAL A 83 -8.71 6.93 -4.82
N ASN A 84 -7.76 6.28 -4.14
CA ASN A 84 -6.36 6.69 -4.07
C ASN A 84 -5.49 6.12 -5.20
N GLN A 85 -6.08 5.68 -6.31
CA GLN A 85 -5.37 5.20 -7.50
C GLN A 85 -4.38 4.05 -7.21
N ALA A 86 -4.69 3.22 -6.21
CA ALA A 86 -3.80 2.14 -5.76
C ALA A 86 -3.47 1.14 -6.88
N PHE A 87 -4.33 0.98 -7.88
CA PHE A 87 -4.10 0.06 -9.00
C PHE A 87 -2.81 0.41 -9.77
N ALA A 88 -2.62 1.68 -10.14
CA ALA A 88 -1.43 2.12 -10.86
C ALA A 88 -0.15 1.91 -10.04
N ILE A 89 -0.21 2.22 -8.74
CA ILE A 89 0.91 2.05 -7.81
C ILE A 89 1.26 0.57 -7.63
N LEU A 90 0.26 -0.31 -7.47
CA LEU A 90 0.46 -1.75 -7.35
C LEU A 90 1.09 -2.35 -8.61
N THR A 91 0.65 -1.91 -9.79
CA THR A 91 1.25 -2.33 -11.06
C THR A 91 2.71 -1.92 -11.14
N HIS A 92 3.03 -0.66 -10.80
CA HIS A 92 4.41 -0.19 -10.75
C HIS A 92 5.28 -1.01 -9.79
N VAL A 93 4.79 -1.28 -8.56
CA VAL A 93 5.52 -2.08 -7.57
C VAL A 93 5.79 -3.51 -8.06
N LEU A 94 4.84 -4.10 -8.78
CA LEU A 94 4.99 -5.44 -9.36
C LEU A 94 6.02 -5.46 -10.51
N GLU A 95 6.13 -4.38 -11.28
CA GLU A 95 7.15 -4.23 -12.33
C GLU A 95 8.57 -4.06 -11.75
N MET A 96 8.69 -3.44 -10.58
CA MET A 96 9.98 -3.25 -9.89
C MET A 96 10.54 -4.56 -9.31
N GLU A 97 9.68 -5.53 -9.01
CA GLU A 97 10.08 -6.75 -8.30
C GLU A 97 10.32 -7.91 -9.26
N SER A 98 11.56 -8.40 -9.26
CA SER A 98 12.05 -9.37 -10.26
C SER A 98 11.57 -10.81 -10.05
N SER A 99 11.00 -11.14 -8.88
CA SER A 99 10.60 -12.51 -8.54
C SER A 99 9.10 -12.62 -8.25
N PRO A 100 8.33 -13.37 -9.06
CA PRO A 100 6.90 -13.56 -8.81
C PRO A 100 6.60 -14.38 -7.55
N ALA A 101 7.58 -15.16 -7.05
CA ALA A 101 7.47 -15.90 -5.80
C ALA A 101 7.72 -15.04 -4.55
N ASN A 102 8.05 -13.75 -4.71
CA ASN A 102 8.21 -12.83 -3.58
C ASN A 102 6.85 -12.65 -2.86
N PRO A 103 6.77 -12.85 -1.53
CA PRO A 103 5.54 -12.61 -0.77
C PRO A 103 4.93 -11.21 -0.99
N LEU A 104 5.76 -10.19 -1.22
CA LEU A 104 5.30 -8.85 -1.60
C LEU A 104 4.49 -8.90 -2.90
N ASN A 105 5.02 -9.57 -3.94
CA ASN A 105 4.36 -9.70 -5.24
C ASN A 105 3.05 -10.46 -5.14
N MET A 106 3.00 -11.53 -4.35
CA MET A 106 1.76 -12.27 -4.12
C MET A 106 0.68 -11.38 -3.48
N ILE A 107 1.05 -10.61 -2.45
CA ILE A 107 0.11 -9.71 -1.77
C ILE A 107 -0.37 -8.62 -2.73
N CYS A 108 0.54 -7.92 -3.42
CA CYS A 108 0.21 -6.86 -4.35
C CYS A 108 -0.66 -7.34 -5.51
N THR A 109 -0.36 -8.52 -6.07
CA THR A 109 -1.17 -9.14 -7.13
C THR A 109 -2.59 -9.43 -6.64
N ASN A 110 -2.75 -10.01 -5.46
CA ASN A 110 -4.07 -10.30 -4.89
C ASN A 110 -4.90 -9.02 -4.67
N ILE A 111 -4.28 -7.94 -4.20
CA ILE A 111 -4.97 -6.65 -4.01
C ILE A 111 -5.36 -6.06 -5.37
N ARG A 112 -4.44 -6.06 -6.34
CA ARG A 112 -4.68 -5.53 -7.69
C ARG A 112 -5.84 -6.26 -8.36
N ASN A 113 -5.86 -7.59 -8.32
CA ASN A 113 -6.93 -8.39 -8.92
C ASN A 113 -8.29 -8.12 -8.25
N ARG A 114 -8.33 -7.87 -6.94
CA ARG A 114 -9.56 -7.47 -6.23
C ARG A 114 -10.06 -6.09 -6.68
N LEU A 115 -9.16 -5.14 -6.90
CA LEU A 115 -9.51 -3.81 -7.41
C LEU A 115 -10.03 -3.90 -8.85
N GLU A 116 -9.37 -4.66 -9.71
CA GLU A 116 -9.76 -4.92 -11.09
C GLU A 116 -11.15 -5.55 -11.16
N SER A 117 -11.33 -6.68 -10.46
CA SER A 117 -12.58 -7.42 -10.44
C SER A 117 -13.77 -6.61 -9.91
N LYS A 118 -13.53 -5.62 -9.04
CA LYS A 118 -14.63 -4.83 -8.47
C LYS A 118 -14.90 -3.55 -9.26
N TYR A 119 -13.87 -2.75 -9.54
CA TYR A 119 -14.03 -1.38 -10.03
C TYR A 119 -13.67 -1.20 -11.50
N GLN A 120 -12.88 -2.09 -12.10
CA GLN A 120 -12.58 -1.99 -13.53
C GLN A 120 -13.63 -2.72 -14.39
N ILE A 121 -14.35 -3.70 -13.82
CA ILE A 121 -15.57 -4.23 -14.43
C ILE A 121 -16.67 -3.16 -14.45
N GLU A 122 -16.82 -2.38 -13.37
CA GLU A 122 -17.83 -1.32 -13.25
C GLU A 122 -17.58 -0.10 -14.17
N SER A 123 -16.36 0.09 -14.66
CA SER A 123 -15.98 1.24 -15.49
C SER A 123 -16.05 0.98 -17.00
N ALA A 124 -16.42 -0.24 -17.43
CA ALA A 124 -16.45 -0.67 -18.83
C ALA A 124 -17.86 -0.71 -19.46
N VAL A 125 -18.85 -0.07 -18.83
CA VAL A 125 -20.26 -0.01 -19.28
C VAL A 125 -20.73 1.42 -19.40
#